data_AF-A0A858RKV2-F1
#
_entry.id   AF-A0A858RKV2-F1
#
_cell.length_a   1.000
_cell.length_b   1.000
_cell.length_c   1.000
_cell.angle_alpha   90.00
_cell.angle_beta   90.00
_cell.angle_gamma   90.00
#
_symmetry.space_group_name_H-M   'P 1'
#
loop_
_entity.id
_entity.type
_entity.pdbx_description
1 polymer ?
#
loop_
_entity_poly.entity_id
_entity_poly.type
_entity_poly.pdbx_seq_one_letter_code
_entity_poly.pdbx_strand_id
1 'polypeptide(L)'
;MKSSFSPLKSTRSAALTLGSFAALAHVAMADPTTSYNTGSLGKLADGASTAGVVVDQPGAIAAYEDFSSNYAGGDRTEIPFLSELNPASGSPFTIEFWAKPTSSDDADAPVGNRLGGNVNRSGWVFFQRASGWNFRMYNGNGTQNGWDITGGPAPLNTWTHVVAVWSGTAATLFVNGVDVTSPNAGPGGYNANTTEAFRVGALIGGDNGYNGGLDDVAFYPTALTPAQITAHYTTASSSVSGAYSSLVLADGAVLYLQQNPPSAKLEVTSLVPYATKVSFTGVLSQSEDLTTWTDLPAVTSPYTPPSPQPGKLFYRAHR
;
A
#
# COMPACT_ATOMS: atom_id res chain seq x y z
N MET A 1 -3.59 -4.85 -45.76
CA MET A 1 -2.82 -5.95 -45.15
C MET A 1 -2.66 -5.64 -43.67
N LYS A 2 -2.98 -6.61 -42.82
CA LYS A 2 -2.78 -6.52 -41.37
C LYS A 2 -1.28 -6.49 -41.06
N SER A 3 -0.85 -5.63 -40.15
CA SER A 3 0.33 -5.88 -39.32
C SER A 3 0.07 -5.35 -37.91
N SER A 4 -0.06 -6.32 -37.01
CA SER A 4 -0.15 -6.31 -35.55
C SER A 4 0.45 -5.11 -34.80
N PHE A 5 -0.38 -4.48 -33.95
CA PHE A 5 0.10 -3.78 -32.77
C PHE A 5 0.46 -4.82 -31.70
N SER A 6 1.72 -4.81 -31.26
CA SER A 6 2.15 -5.46 -30.01
C SER A 6 1.82 -4.51 -28.85
N PRO A 7 1.34 -4.98 -27.69
CA PRO A 7 1.06 -4.10 -26.57
C PRO A 7 2.38 -3.54 -26.02
N LEU A 8 2.64 -2.26 -26.31
CA LEU A 8 3.69 -1.50 -25.62
C LEU A 8 3.32 -1.45 -24.14
N LYS A 9 4.13 -2.12 -23.30
CA LYS A 9 4.13 -1.93 -21.85
C LYS A 9 4.31 -0.42 -21.58
N SER A 10 3.34 0.16 -20.89
CA SER A 10 3.25 1.59 -20.58
C SER A 10 4.54 2.11 -19.94
N THR A 11 5.29 2.92 -20.69
CA THR A 11 6.38 3.76 -20.18
C THR A 11 5.97 5.21 -20.44
N ARG A 12 6.01 6.08 -19.42
CA ARG A 12 5.85 7.53 -19.62
C ARG A 12 7.22 8.18 -19.47
N SER A 13 7.71 8.76 -20.57
CA SER A 13 8.88 9.63 -20.56
C SER A 13 8.42 11.07 -20.29
N ALA A 14 8.94 11.73 -19.26
CA ALA A 14 8.76 13.17 -19.09
C ALA A 14 9.95 13.88 -19.76
N ALA A 15 9.67 14.67 -20.79
CA ALA A 15 10.65 15.54 -21.44
C ALA A 15 10.43 16.98 -20.96
N LEU A 16 11.33 17.49 -20.10
CA LEU A 16 11.35 18.90 -19.76
C LEU A 16 12.13 19.65 -20.84
N THR A 17 11.48 20.52 -21.61
CA THR A 17 12.12 21.33 -22.65
C THR A 17 12.34 22.76 -22.15
N LEU A 18 13.58 23.10 -21.80
CA LEU A 18 14.08 24.47 -21.80
C LEU A 18 15.60 24.46 -22.08
N GLY A 19 15.98 24.97 -23.26
CA GLY A 19 17.35 25.33 -23.64
C GLY A 19 18.36 24.19 -23.71
N SER A 20 18.59 23.64 -24.91
CA SER A 20 19.75 22.82 -25.34
C SER A 20 20.21 21.62 -24.50
N PHE A 21 19.53 21.25 -23.41
CA PHE A 21 19.91 20.12 -22.55
C PHE A 21 18.67 19.27 -22.26
N ALA A 22 18.50 18.18 -22.98
CA ALA A 22 17.49 17.18 -22.68
C ALA A 22 18.05 16.18 -21.65
N ALA A 23 17.74 16.37 -20.38
CA ALA A 23 17.82 15.29 -19.39
C ALA A 23 16.43 14.64 -19.32
N LEU A 24 16.26 13.48 -19.96
CA LEU A 24 15.07 12.65 -19.77
C LEU A 24 15.21 11.92 -18.44
N ALA A 25 14.51 12.38 -17.41
CA ALA A 25 14.35 11.63 -16.18
C ALA A 25 13.47 10.40 -16.49
N HIS A 26 14.06 9.21 -16.46
CA HIS A 26 13.30 7.97 -16.47
C HIS A 26 13.07 7.57 -15.02
N VAL A 27 11.86 7.81 -14.56
CA VAL A 27 11.34 7.17 -13.37
C VAL A 27 11.20 5.68 -13.71
N ALA A 28 12.01 4.82 -13.09
CA ALA A 28 11.72 3.39 -13.15
C ALA A 28 10.38 3.21 -12.44
N MET A 29 9.35 2.86 -13.21
CA MET A 29 8.07 2.48 -12.64
C MET A 29 8.33 1.28 -11.73
N ALA A 30 7.70 1.24 -10.56
CA ALA A 30 7.60 -0.02 -9.84
C ALA A 30 7.08 -1.08 -10.81
N ASP A 31 7.55 -2.32 -10.64
CA ASP A 31 6.83 -3.42 -11.23
C ASP A 31 5.38 -3.33 -10.73
N PRO A 32 4.36 -3.20 -11.58
CA PRO A 32 2.96 -3.12 -11.12
C PRO A 32 2.57 -4.37 -10.31
N THR A 33 3.38 -5.43 -10.37
CA THR A 33 3.23 -6.65 -9.56
C THR A 33 3.90 -6.60 -8.19
N THR A 34 4.58 -5.52 -7.78
CA THR A 34 5.21 -5.42 -6.45
C THR A 34 4.73 -4.19 -5.68
N SER A 35 4.12 -4.41 -4.51
CA SER A 35 3.79 -3.38 -3.52
C SER A 35 4.85 -3.37 -2.43
N TYR A 36 5.67 -2.33 -2.37
CA TYR A 36 6.79 -2.28 -1.44
C TYR A 36 6.37 -1.93 -0.01
N ASN A 37 6.90 -2.66 0.96
CA ASN A 37 6.78 -2.33 2.36
C ASN A 37 7.80 -1.26 2.77
N THR A 38 7.31 -0.21 3.42
CA THR A 38 8.13 0.86 4.01
C THR A 38 8.23 0.76 5.53
N GLY A 39 7.47 -0.15 6.15
CA GLY A 39 7.54 -0.45 7.58
C GLY A 39 8.79 -1.24 7.96
N SER A 40 8.95 -1.49 9.27
CA SER A 40 10.19 -2.05 9.83
C SER A 40 10.50 -3.50 9.41
N LEU A 41 9.54 -4.26 8.87
CA LEU A 41 9.81 -5.59 8.28
C LEU A 41 10.58 -5.53 6.96
N GLY A 42 10.68 -4.34 6.35
CA GLY A 42 11.37 -4.12 5.08
C GLY A 42 10.91 -5.09 3.98
N LYS A 43 11.86 -5.54 3.15
CA LYS A 43 11.60 -6.36 1.96
C LYS A 43 10.93 -7.72 2.25
N LEU A 44 11.00 -8.21 3.50
CA LEU A 44 10.34 -9.47 3.87
C LEU A 44 8.81 -9.39 3.74
N ALA A 45 8.26 -8.19 3.89
CA ALA A 45 6.82 -7.94 3.81
C ALA A 45 6.42 -7.19 2.51
N ASP A 46 7.29 -7.19 1.49
CA ASP A 46 6.90 -6.73 0.15
C ASP A 46 5.77 -7.62 -0.38
N GLY A 47 4.73 -7.00 -0.94
CA GLY A 47 3.57 -7.67 -1.48
C GLY A 47 3.69 -7.95 -2.97
N ALA A 48 3.21 -9.11 -3.41
CA ALA A 48 3.08 -9.48 -4.81
C ALA A 48 1.64 -9.22 -5.30
N SER A 49 1.49 -8.30 -6.23
CA SER A 49 0.22 -7.91 -6.85
C SER A 49 -0.09 -8.74 -8.09
N THR A 50 -1.37 -9.10 -8.28
CA THR A 50 -1.86 -9.64 -9.55
C THR A 50 -1.74 -8.60 -10.66
N ALA A 51 -1.69 -9.07 -11.91
CA ALA A 51 -1.49 -8.18 -13.07
C ALA A 51 -2.61 -7.15 -13.30
N GLY A 52 -3.80 -7.35 -12.71
CA GLY A 52 -4.92 -6.42 -12.84
C GLY A 52 -4.94 -5.30 -11.80
N VAL A 53 -4.09 -5.35 -10.76
CA VAL A 53 -3.92 -4.24 -9.82
C VAL A 53 -3.35 -3.03 -10.58
N VAL A 54 -4.08 -1.91 -10.54
CA VAL A 54 -3.66 -0.67 -11.20
C VAL A 54 -3.08 0.28 -10.17
N VAL A 55 -1.77 0.49 -10.21
CA VAL A 55 -1.04 1.40 -9.33
C VAL A 55 -1.08 2.85 -9.85
N ASP A 56 -0.44 3.78 -9.13
CA ASP A 56 -0.29 5.20 -9.50
C ASP A 56 -1.64 5.94 -9.68
N GLN A 57 -2.64 5.56 -8.88
CA GLN A 57 -3.94 6.20 -8.88
C GLN A 57 -3.95 7.35 -7.87
N PRO A 58 -4.78 8.39 -8.01
CA PRO A 58 -4.85 9.46 -7.02
C PRO A 58 -5.14 8.90 -5.62
N GLY A 59 -4.27 9.19 -4.66
CA GLY A 59 -4.37 8.66 -3.30
C GLY A 59 -5.37 9.38 -2.39
N ALA A 60 -5.37 8.98 -1.12
CA ALA A 60 -6.26 9.48 -0.08
C ALA A 60 -5.73 10.73 0.64
N ILE A 61 -4.41 10.92 0.64
CA ILE A 61 -3.69 11.99 1.33
C ILE A 61 -3.60 13.22 0.41
N ALA A 62 -3.82 14.40 0.97
CA ALA A 62 -3.81 15.67 0.22
C ALA A 62 -2.40 16.12 -0.22
N ALA A 63 -1.36 15.38 0.16
CA ALA A 63 0.02 15.67 -0.21
C ALA A 63 0.24 15.50 -1.73
N TYR A 64 1.17 16.28 -2.26
CA TYR A 64 1.64 16.08 -3.64
C TYR A 64 2.32 14.71 -3.74
N GLU A 65 2.12 14.00 -4.86
CA GLU A 65 2.66 12.65 -5.11
C GLU A 65 2.14 11.56 -4.16
N ASP A 66 0.92 11.71 -3.66
CA ASP A 66 0.20 10.64 -2.99
C ASP A 66 -0.50 9.72 -4.00
N PHE A 67 -0.22 8.41 -3.91
CA PHE A 67 -0.72 7.42 -4.86
C PHE A 67 -1.31 6.20 -4.17
N SER A 68 -2.45 5.76 -4.68
CA SER A 68 -3.15 4.53 -4.29
C SER A 68 -3.03 3.45 -5.36
N SER A 69 -3.52 2.26 -5.01
CA SER A 69 -3.79 1.19 -5.98
C SER A 69 -5.28 0.93 -6.12
N ASN A 70 -5.74 0.75 -7.34
CA ASN A 70 -7.10 0.28 -7.66
C ASN A 70 -7.13 -1.24 -7.86
N TYR A 71 -8.13 -1.87 -7.25
CA TYR A 71 -8.43 -3.28 -7.34
C TYR A 71 -9.78 -3.50 -8.03
N ALA A 72 -9.91 -4.60 -8.77
CA ALA A 72 -11.13 -4.98 -9.47
C ALA A 72 -11.43 -6.47 -9.32
N GLY A 73 -12.57 -6.80 -8.70
CA GLY A 73 -13.26 -8.09 -8.82
C GLY A 73 -12.40 -9.36 -8.68
N GLY A 74 -11.42 -9.36 -7.76
CA GLY A 74 -10.55 -10.49 -7.46
C GLY A 74 -9.05 -10.22 -7.62
N ASP A 75 -8.69 -9.07 -8.18
CA ASP A 75 -7.31 -8.58 -8.11
C ASP A 75 -6.86 -8.39 -6.66
N ARG A 76 -5.59 -8.69 -6.38
CA ARG A 76 -5.06 -8.69 -5.02
C ARG A 76 -3.56 -8.47 -4.95
N THR A 77 -3.12 -7.97 -3.81
CA THR A 77 -1.72 -7.96 -3.38
C THR A 77 -1.57 -8.95 -2.23
N GLU A 78 -0.61 -9.86 -2.33
CA GLU A 78 -0.34 -10.89 -1.32
C GLU A 78 1.02 -10.64 -0.67
N ILE A 79 1.00 -10.42 0.65
CA ILE A 79 2.20 -10.37 1.48
C ILE A 79 2.39 -11.77 2.07
N PRO A 80 3.59 -12.40 1.91
CA PRO A 80 3.84 -13.73 2.43
C PRO A 80 3.49 -13.87 3.92
N PHE A 81 3.20 -15.09 4.35
CA PHE A 81 2.98 -15.34 5.77
C PHE A 81 4.22 -14.91 6.58
N LEU A 82 3.99 -14.01 7.54
CA LEU A 82 4.96 -13.56 8.54
C LEU A 82 4.30 -13.65 9.92
N SER A 83 5.02 -14.18 10.90
CA SER A 83 4.53 -14.29 12.29
C SER A 83 4.21 -12.93 12.91
N GLU A 84 4.93 -11.90 12.49
CA GLU A 84 4.84 -10.52 12.95
C GLU A 84 3.54 -9.84 12.52
N LEU A 85 2.89 -10.35 11.47
CA LEU A 85 1.56 -9.93 11.01
C LEU A 85 0.43 -10.82 11.56
N ASN A 86 0.78 -11.83 12.36
CA ASN A 86 -0.12 -12.84 12.93
C ASN A 86 0.09 -13.01 14.44
N PRO A 87 -0.02 -11.92 15.22
CA PRO A 87 0.19 -11.96 16.67
C PRO A 87 -0.80 -12.91 17.35
N ALA A 88 -0.34 -13.56 18.42
CA ALA A 88 -1.14 -14.47 19.23
C ALA A 88 -2.36 -13.78 19.86
N SER A 89 -3.35 -14.57 20.28
CA SER A 89 -4.66 -14.05 20.72
C SER A 89 -4.59 -12.98 21.82
N GLY A 90 -3.68 -13.13 22.78
CA GLY A 90 -3.48 -12.18 23.87
C GLY A 90 -2.55 -11.00 23.55
N SER A 91 -2.00 -10.92 22.34
CA SER A 91 -1.10 -9.83 21.92
C SER A 91 -1.89 -8.77 21.15
N PRO A 92 -1.69 -7.48 21.45
CA PRO A 92 -2.40 -6.40 20.78
C PRO A 92 -1.87 -6.17 19.35
N PHE A 93 -2.70 -5.60 18.49
CA PHE A 93 -2.31 -5.10 17.17
C PHE A 93 -3.32 -4.10 16.62
N THR A 94 -2.92 -3.39 15.56
CA THR A 94 -3.78 -2.47 14.83
C THR A 94 -3.61 -2.69 13.33
N ILE A 95 -4.70 -2.59 12.59
CA ILE A 95 -4.71 -2.53 11.12
C ILE A 95 -5.36 -1.22 10.71
N GLU A 96 -4.74 -0.55 9.75
CA GLU A 96 -5.15 0.74 9.22
C GLU A 96 -5.08 0.72 7.69
N PHE A 97 -6.02 1.39 7.04
CA PHE A 97 -5.98 1.64 5.60
C PHE A 97 -6.95 2.77 5.24
N TRP A 98 -6.74 3.34 4.06
CA TRP A 98 -7.75 4.15 3.37
C TRP A 98 -8.42 3.32 2.28
N ALA A 99 -9.73 3.51 2.13
CA ALA A 99 -10.52 2.82 1.12
C ALA A 99 -11.47 3.77 0.40
N LYS A 100 -11.62 3.57 -0.91
CA LYS A 100 -12.57 4.28 -1.77
C LYS A 100 -13.33 3.28 -2.64
N PRO A 101 -14.39 2.66 -2.11
CA PRO A 101 -15.19 1.71 -2.85
C PRO A 101 -15.80 2.33 -4.10
N THR A 102 -15.89 1.59 -5.19
CA THR A 102 -16.56 2.04 -6.43
C THR A 102 -17.85 1.28 -6.71
N SER A 103 -17.97 0.08 -6.12
CA SER A 103 -19.18 -0.72 -6.06
C SER A 103 -19.30 -1.41 -4.69
N SER A 104 -20.40 -2.11 -4.46
CA SER A 104 -20.62 -2.92 -3.25
C SER A 104 -21.37 -4.18 -3.64
N ASP A 105 -20.87 -5.35 -3.25
CA ASP A 105 -21.59 -6.63 -3.31
C ASP A 105 -22.07 -7.13 -1.93
N ASP A 106 -21.86 -6.30 -0.90
CA ASP A 106 -22.15 -6.57 0.52
C ASP A 106 -21.24 -7.65 1.14
N ALA A 107 -20.16 -8.03 0.46
CA ALA A 107 -19.16 -8.97 0.95
C ALA A 107 -17.73 -8.71 0.44
N ASP A 108 -17.46 -7.57 -0.20
CA ASP A 108 -16.15 -7.17 -0.69
C ASP A 108 -15.13 -7.08 0.47
N ALA A 109 -13.92 -7.61 0.28
CA ALA A 109 -12.89 -7.71 1.30
C ALA A 109 -11.64 -6.88 0.93
N PRO A 110 -11.56 -5.59 1.34
CA PRO A 110 -10.41 -4.75 1.00
C PRO A 110 -9.11 -5.21 1.64
N VAL A 111 -9.13 -5.71 2.88
CA VAL A 111 -7.95 -6.17 3.59
C VAL A 111 -8.30 -7.38 4.45
N GLY A 112 -7.48 -8.42 4.43
CA GLY A 112 -7.68 -9.59 5.26
C GLY A 112 -6.42 -10.42 5.47
N ASN A 113 -6.37 -11.08 6.62
CA ASN A 113 -5.30 -12.01 6.96
C ASN A 113 -5.93 -13.21 7.66
N ARG A 114 -6.29 -14.24 6.89
CA ARG A 114 -7.20 -15.29 7.34
C ARG A 114 -6.84 -16.64 6.77
N LEU A 115 -6.79 -17.64 7.65
CA LEU A 115 -6.85 -19.05 7.26
C LEU A 115 -8.29 -19.41 6.89
N GLY A 116 -8.50 -19.78 5.62
CA GLY A 116 -9.80 -20.12 5.05
C GLY A 116 -10.34 -21.51 5.43
N GLY A 117 -11.31 -22.00 4.65
CA GLY A 117 -11.83 -23.37 4.79
C GLY A 117 -13.07 -23.54 5.68
N ASN A 118 -13.52 -24.80 5.77
CA ASN A 118 -14.73 -25.20 6.52
C ASN A 118 -14.43 -25.64 7.96
N VAL A 119 -13.16 -25.68 8.35
CA VAL A 119 -12.71 -26.11 9.68
C VAL A 119 -11.64 -25.15 10.18
N ASN A 120 -11.71 -24.82 11.47
CA ASN A 120 -10.74 -24.05 12.23
C ASN A 120 -10.29 -22.74 11.57
N ARG A 121 -11.26 -21.98 11.05
CA ARG A 121 -11.02 -20.66 10.47
C ARG A 121 -10.36 -19.75 11.51
N SER A 122 -9.30 -19.07 11.12
CA SER A 122 -8.52 -18.19 12.00
C SER A 122 -8.09 -16.92 11.27
N GLY A 123 -7.59 -15.94 12.00
CA GLY A 123 -7.25 -14.62 11.48
C GLY A 123 -8.42 -13.64 11.50
N TRP A 124 -8.40 -12.67 10.60
CA TRP A 124 -9.36 -11.58 10.51
C TRP A 124 -9.57 -11.09 9.07
N VAL A 125 -10.69 -10.42 8.82
CA VAL A 125 -11.05 -9.81 7.53
C VAL A 125 -11.82 -8.52 7.78
N PHE A 126 -11.53 -7.49 6.99
CA PHE A 126 -12.44 -6.37 6.80
C PHE A 126 -13.39 -6.68 5.65
N PHE A 127 -14.68 -6.41 5.84
CA PHE A 127 -15.68 -6.44 4.79
C PHE A 127 -16.29 -5.04 4.59
N GLN A 128 -16.55 -4.69 3.35
CA GLN A 128 -17.50 -3.64 3.01
C GLN A 128 -18.91 -4.25 3.03
N ARG A 129 -19.80 -3.64 3.82
CA ARG A 129 -21.22 -4.01 3.90
C ARG A 129 -22.10 -2.83 3.51
N ALA A 130 -23.32 -3.11 3.11
CA ALA A 130 -24.37 -2.10 2.95
C ALA A 130 -24.64 -1.33 4.25
N SER A 131 -24.40 -1.96 5.41
CA SER A 131 -24.53 -1.36 6.73
C SER A 131 -23.27 -0.64 7.24
N GLY A 132 -22.16 -0.71 6.52
CA GLY A 132 -20.91 -0.06 6.92
C GLY A 132 -19.65 -0.91 6.78
N TRP A 133 -18.57 -0.45 7.42
CA TRP A 133 -17.35 -1.24 7.53
C TRP A 133 -17.52 -2.33 8.59
N ASN A 134 -17.14 -3.55 8.26
CA ASN A 134 -17.22 -4.70 9.15
C ASN A 134 -15.83 -5.26 9.43
N PHE A 135 -15.45 -5.36 10.70
CA PHE A 135 -14.24 -6.05 11.13
C PHE A 135 -14.62 -7.38 11.78
N ARG A 136 -14.17 -8.47 11.16
CA ARG A 136 -14.48 -9.83 11.57
C ARG A 136 -13.23 -10.60 11.90
N MET A 137 -13.21 -11.21 13.08
CA MET A 137 -12.15 -12.09 13.57
C MET A 137 -12.69 -13.49 13.79
N TYR A 138 -11.86 -14.51 13.58
CA TYR A 138 -12.24 -15.92 13.77
C TYR A 138 -11.59 -16.51 15.02
N ASN A 139 -12.28 -17.45 15.66
CA ASN A 139 -11.85 -18.03 16.93
C ASN A 139 -11.20 -19.43 16.81
N GLY A 140 -10.97 -19.93 15.59
CA GLY A 140 -10.37 -21.24 15.37
C GLY A 140 -11.33 -22.43 15.57
N ASN A 141 -12.63 -22.20 15.75
CA ASN A 141 -13.63 -23.26 15.90
C ASN A 141 -14.54 -23.35 14.66
N GLY A 142 -14.29 -24.35 13.81
CA GLY A 142 -15.09 -24.55 12.59
C GLY A 142 -15.06 -23.30 11.68
N THR A 143 -16.23 -22.77 11.33
CA THR A 143 -16.38 -21.52 10.55
C THR A 143 -16.78 -20.32 11.42
N GLN A 144 -16.79 -20.48 12.74
CA GLN A 144 -17.40 -19.54 13.68
C GLN A 144 -16.63 -18.22 13.75
N ASN A 145 -17.37 -17.12 13.74
CA ASN A 145 -16.80 -15.81 14.06
C ASN A 145 -16.50 -15.76 15.57
N GLY A 146 -15.42 -15.11 15.95
CA GLY A 146 -15.13 -14.74 17.33
C GLY A 146 -15.59 -13.31 17.61
N TRP A 147 -15.09 -12.36 16.83
CA TRP A 147 -15.55 -10.98 16.82
C TRP A 147 -16.17 -10.61 15.48
N ASP A 148 -17.26 -9.87 15.50
CA ASP A 148 -17.96 -9.39 14.30
C ASP A 148 -18.59 -8.03 14.64
N ILE A 149 -17.90 -6.96 14.28
CA ILE A 149 -18.26 -5.56 14.57
C ILE A 149 -18.56 -4.87 13.24
N THR A 150 -19.68 -4.16 13.15
CA THR A 150 -20.03 -3.37 11.95
C THR A 150 -20.41 -1.96 12.34
N GLY A 151 -19.72 -0.98 11.79
CA GLY A 151 -19.95 0.42 12.11
C GLY A 151 -19.32 1.38 11.12
N GLY A 152 -19.80 2.62 11.15
CA GLY A 152 -19.38 3.69 10.24
C GLY A 152 -19.81 3.45 8.80
N PRO A 153 -20.04 4.51 8.01
CA PRO A 153 -20.46 4.35 6.62
C PRO A 153 -19.28 3.90 5.73
N ALA A 154 -19.59 3.09 4.72
CA ALA A 154 -18.68 2.75 3.61
C ALA A 154 -19.21 3.35 2.29
N PRO A 155 -19.21 4.69 2.14
CA PRO A 155 -19.80 5.35 0.98
C PRO A 155 -18.99 5.06 -0.29
N LEU A 156 -19.70 4.90 -1.41
CA LEU A 156 -19.06 4.76 -2.71
C LEU A 156 -18.39 6.08 -3.13
N ASN A 157 -17.29 5.94 -3.86
CA ASN A 157 -16.50 6.99 -4.49
C ASN A 157 -15.96 8.05 -3.53
N THR A 158 -15.86 7.73 -2.24
CA THR A 158 -15.34 8.62 -1.20
C THR A 158 -14.29 7.89 -0.38
N TRP A 159 -13.15 8.55 -0.14
CA TRP A 159 -12.11 8.02 0.73
C TRP A 159 -12.60 7.96 2.19
N THR A 160 -12.44 6.81 2.81
CA THR A 160 -12.64 6.62 4.26
C THR A 160 -11.40 6.02 4.88
N HIS A 161 -10.98 6.59 6.00
CA HIS A 161 -9.95 6.02 6.87
C HIS A 161 -10.57 4.96 7.75
N VAL A 162 -10.06 3.74 7.73
CA VAL A 162 -10.60 2.60 8.47
C VAL A 162 -9.50 2.00 9.32
N VAL A 163 -9.77 1.86 10.62
CA VAL A 163 -8.80 1.29 11.57
C VAL A 163 -9.51 0.29 12.47
N ALA A 164 -8.96 -0.92 12.62
CA ALA A 164 -9.36 -1.82 13.71
C ALA A 164 -8.21 -2.06 14.68
N VAL A 165 -8.53 -1.97 15.97
CA VAL A 165 -7.60 -2.20 17.06
C VAL A 165 -8.03 -3.46 17.80
N TRP A 166 -7.10 -4.39 17.99
CA TRP A 166 -7.24 -5.51 18.92
C TRP A 166 -6.37 -5.24 20.14
N SER A 167 -6.98 -5.21 21.34
CA SER A 167 -6.27 -4.93 22.60
C SER A 167 -5.59 -6.16 23.22
N GLY A 168 -5.72 -7.34 22.61
CA GLY A 168 -5.46 -8.63 23.26
C GLY A 168 -6.71 -9.27 23.87
N THR A 169 -7.79 -8.52 24.03
CA THR A 169 -9.06 -9.01 24.62
C THR A 169 -10.31 -8.52 23.91
N ALA A 170 -10.29 -7.32 23.32
CA ALA A 170 -11.42 -6.72 22.63
C ALA A 170 -11.01 -6.05 21.33
N ALA A 171 -11.93 -6.04 20.37
CA ALA A 171 -11.79 -5.32 19.11
C ALA A 171 -12.53 -3.97 19.16
N THR A 172 -11.94 -2.94 18.56
CA THR A 172 -12.52 -1.60 18.38
C THR A 172 -12.39 -1.22 16.91
N LEU A 173 -13.42 -0.59 16.33
CA LEU A 173 -13.43 -0.15 14.93
C LEU A 173 -13.56 1.38 14.89
N PHE A 174 -12.67 2.02 14.14
CA PHE A 174 -12.69 3.46 13.88
C PHE A 174 -12.91 3.71 12.39
N VAL A 175 -13.72 4.73 12.08
CA VAL A 175 -13.90 5.25 10.74
C VAL A 175 -13.71 6.76 10.78
N ASN A 176 -12.83 7.29 9.94
CA ASN A 176 -12.49 8.72 9.88
C ASN A 176 -12.09 9.29 11.26
N GLY A 177 -11.25 8.55 11.99
CA GLY A 177 -10.79 8.93 13.33
C GLY A 177 -11.79 8.76 14.47
N VAL A 178 -13.04 8.35 14.19
CA VAL A 178 -14.12 8.23 15.20
C VAL A 178 -14.37 6.77 15.53
N ASP A 179 -14.49 6.44 16.83
CA ASP A 179 -14.91 5.11 17.29
C ASP A 179 -16.37 4.84 16.87
N VAL A 180 -16.56 3.81 16.05
CA VAL A 180 -17.86 3.36 15.54
C VAL A 180 -18.18 1.93 15.99
N THR A 181 -17.52 1.46 17.05
CA THR A 181 -17.65 0.09 17.54
C THR A 181 -19.09 -0.24 17.92
N SER A 182 -19.69 -1.16 17.19
CA SER A 182 -20.97 -1.78 17.56
C SER A 182 -20.76 -2.90 18.58
N PRO A 183 -21.82 -3.34 19.28
CA PRO A 183 -21.77 -4.59 20.04
C PRO A 183 -21.26 -5.75 19.18
N ASN A 184 -20.39 -6.58 19.75
CA ASN A 184 -19.88 -7.78 19.10
C ASN A 184 -21.03 -8.77 18.85
N ALA A 185 -21.21 -9.21 17.60
CA ALA A 185 -22.19 -10.24 17.26
C ALA A 185 -21.66 -11.69 17.39
N GLY A 186 -20.37 -11.87 17.67
CA GLY A 186 -19.76 -13.17 17.96
C GLY A 186 -19.68 -13.50 19.46
N PRO A 187 -19.28 -14.73 19.82
CA PRO A 187 -19.11 -15.16 21.21
C PRO A 187 -17.77 -14.71 21.83
N GLY A 188 -16.96 -13.96 21.09
CA GLY A 188 -15.63 -13.54 21.48
C GLY A 188 -14.53 -14.52 21.04
N GLY A 189 -13.30 -14.13 21.34
CA GLY A 189 -12.09 -14.87 21.01
C GLY A 189 -11.51 -14.53 19.64
N TYR A 190 -10.21 -14.74 19.51
CA TYR A 190 -9.45 -14.60 18.28
C TYR A 190 -8.41 -15.72 18.26
N ASN A 191 -8.23 -16.32 17.09
CA ASN A 191 -7.15 -17.26 16.82
C ASN A 191 -6.37 -16.74 15.63
N ALA A 192 -5.04 -16.68 15.71
CA ALA A 192 -4.21 -16.15 14.65
C ALA A 192 -4.20 -17.08 13.43
N ASN A 193 -4.12 -16.49 12.24
CA ASN A 193 -3.76 -17.25 11.04
C ASN A 193 -2.31 -17.76 11.19
N THR A 194 -2.06 -19.00 10.78
CA THR A 194 -0.76 -19.67 10.97
C THR A 194 -0.02 -19.97 9.67
N THR A 195 -0.66 -19.79 8.51
CA THR A 195 -0.07 -20.22 7.23
C THR A 195 -0.43 -19.35 6.03
N GLU A 196 -1.56 -18.64 6.06
CA GLU A 196 -2.03 -17.88 4.89
C GLU A 196 -1.35 -16.52 4.77
N ALA A 197 -1.29 -16.01 3.54
CA ALA A 197 -0.82 -14.66 3.24
C ALA A 197 -1.76 -13.59 3.82
N PHE A 198 -1.18 -12.45 4.18
CA PHE A 198 -1.94 -11.20 4.33
C PHE A 198 -2.30 -10.71 2.93
N ARG A 199 -3.54 -10.27 2.73
CA ARG A 199 -4.06 -9.90 1.40
C ARG A 199 -4.74 -8.53 1.42
N VAL A 200 -4.55 -7.82 0.33
CA VAL A 200 -5.19 -6.54 0.00
C VAL A 200 -5.95 -6.72 -1.31
N GLY A 201 -7.19 -6.24 -1.39
CA GLY A 201 -8.02 -6.25 -2.58
C GLY A 201 -8.90 -7.49 -2.79
N ALA A 202 -8.53 -8.65 -2.26
CA ALA A 202 -9.38 -9.84 -2.26
C ALA A 202 -8.89 -10.87 -1.24
N LEU A 203 -9.69 -11.90 -0.97
CA LEU A 203 -9.26 -13.09 -0.25
C LEU A 203 -8.54 -14.08 -1.19
N ILE A 204 -8.23 -15.26 -0.66
CA ILE A 204 -7.56 -16.33 -1.41
C ILE A 204 -8.29 -16.63 -2.72
N GLY A 205 -7.53 -16.80 -3.81
CA GLY A 205 -8.09 -17.13 -5.13
C GLY A 205 -8.90 -16.00 -5.79
N GLY A 206 -8.96 -14.80 -5.20
CA GLY A 206 -9.79 -13.69 -5.70
C GLY A 206 -11.21 -13.67 -5.14
N ASP A 207 -11.52 -14.51 -4.14
CA ASP A 207 -12.81 -14.51 -3.45
C ASP A 207 -13.06 -13.16 -2.76
N ASN A 208 -14.33 -12.75 -2.66
CA ASN A 208 -14.73 -11.50 -2.00
C ASN A 208 -13.97 -10.28 -2.56
N GLY A 209 -13.78 -10.24 -3.88
CA GLY A 209 -12.94 -9.25 -4.54
C GLY A 209 -13.46 -7.83 -4.42
N TYR A 210 -12.68 -6.98 -3.80
CA TYR A 210 -12.94 -5.56 -3.65
C TYR A 210 -12.81 -4.79 -4.97
N ASN A 211 -13.64 -3.76 -5.11
CA ASN A 211 -13.67 -2.88 -6.28
C ASN A 211 -13.47 -1.43 -5.84
N GLY A 212 -12.28 -0.89 -6.02
CA GLY A 212 -11.99 0.49 -5.64
C GLY A 212 -10.53 0.76 -5.32
N GLY A 213 -10.28 1.98 -4.84
CA GLY A 213 -8.96 2.41 -4.40
C GLY A 213 -8.68 1.95 -2.97
N LEU A 214 -7.49 1.44 -2.74
CA LEU A 214 -6.91 1.25 -1.41
C LEU A 214 -5.61 2.01 -1.34
N ASP A 215 -5.34 2.59 -0.17
CA ASP A 215 -4.16 3.40 0.10
C ASP A 215 -3.67 3.19 1.54
N ASP A 216 -2.38 3.44 1.77
CA ASP A 216 -1.75 3.48 3.09
C ASP A 216 -2.07 2.27 3.99
N VAL A 217 -2.04 1.05 3.45
CA VAL A 217 -2.34 -0.16 4.24
C VAL A 217 -1.20 -0.41 5.23
N ALA A 218 -1.50 -0.34 6.53
CA ALA A 218 -0.54 -0.48 7.61
C ALA A 218 -0.95 -1.53 8.66
N PHE A 219 0.07 -2.16 9.26
CA PHE A 219 -0.07 -3.06 10.40
C PHE A 219 0.89 -2.66 11.52
N TYR A 220 0.40 -2.65 12.75
CA TYR A 220 1.14 -2.31 13.95
C TYR A 220 1.08 -3.49 14.93
N PRO A 221 2.20 -3.92 15.54
CA PRO A 221 2.21 -4.96 16.57
C PRO A 221 1.78 -4.42 17.95
N THR A 222 1.05 -3.30 17.97
CA THR A 222 0.60 -2.57 19.14
C THR A 222 -0.85 -2.12 18.94
N ALA A 223 -1.55 -1.88 20.04
CA ALA A 223 -2.86 -1.22 20.00
C ALA A 223 -2.63 0.30 19.95
N LEU A 224 -2.94 0.92 18.81
CA LEU A 224 -2.89 2.37 18.69
C LEU A 224 -3.98 3.00 19.56
N THR A 225 -3.65 4.15 20.12
CA THR A 225 -4.60 4.94 20.92
C THR A 225 -5.57 5.70 20.01
N PRO A 226 -6.77 6.07 20.51
CA PRO A 226 -7.69 6.92 19.77
C PRO A 226 -7.06 8.26 19.32
N ALA A 227 -6.12 8.79 20.11
CA ALA A 227 -5.41 10.02 19.77
C ALA A 227 -4.46 9.84 18.58
N GLN A 228 -3.72 8.72 18.51
CA GLN A 228 -2.88 8.38 17.35
C GLN A 228 -3.72 8.21 16.09
N ILE A 229 -4.83 7.48 16.20
CA ILE A 229 -5.76 7.25 15.07
C ILE A 229 -6.36 8.56 14.57
N THR A 230 -6.77 9.44 15.49
CA THR A 230 -7.25 10.79 15.13
C THR A 230 -6.14 11.62 14.47
N ALA A 231 -4.91 11.52 14.95
CA ALA A 231 -3.77 12.23 14.38
C ALA A 231 -3.46 11.74 12.95
N HIS A 232 -3.53 10.44 12.68
CA HIS A 232 -3.39 9.88 11.33
C HIS A 232 -4.46 10.45 10.41
N TYR A 233 -5.74 10.31 10.78
CA TYR A 233 -6.87 10.80 9.99
C TYR A 233 -6.76 12.30 9.67
N THR A 234 -6.46 13.13 10.67
CA THR A 234 -6.37 14.58 10.47
C THR A 234 -5.15 14.98 9.64
N THR A 235 -4.02 14.28 9.79
CA THR A 235 -2.81 14.51 9.00
C THR A 235 -3.00 14.21 7.52
N ALA A 236 -3.97 13.36 7.13
CA ALA A 236 -4.26 13.09 5.74
C ALA A 236 -4.69 14.34 4.94
N SER A 237 -5.21 15.36 5.60
CA SER A 237 -5.55 16.65 4.97
C SER A 237 -4.34 17.58 4.78
N SER A 238 -3.18 17.21 5.31
CA SER A 238 -1.95 17.99 5.17
C SER A 238 -1.41 17.90 3.74
N SER A 239 -1.04 19.04 3.17
CA SER A 239 -0.31 19.09 1.89
C SER A 239 1.20 18.87 2.04
N VAL A 240 1.70 18.71 3.28
CA VAL A 240 3.12 18.48 3.56
C VAL A 240 3.48 17.04 3.19
N SER A 241 4.25 16.88 2.11
CA SER A 241 4.78 15.60 1.67
C SER A 241 5.47 14.85 2.80
N GLY A 242 5.10 13.58 3.00
CA GLY A 242 5.69 12.69 3.99
C GLY A 242 5.23 12.92 5.44
N ALA A 243 4.35 13.89 5.72
CA ALA A 243 3.86 14.11 7.08
C ALA A 243 3.05 12.90 7.59
N TYR A 244 2.15 12.37 6.77
CA TYR A 244 1.35 11.19 7.10
C TYR A 244 2.23 9.95 7.30
N SER A 245 3.09 9.65 6.33
CA SER A 245 3.97 8.47 6.40
C SER A 245 4.97 8.53 7.55
N SER A 246 5.47 9.71 7.90
CA SER A 246 6.33 9.88 9.08
C SER A 246 5.59 9.54 10.38
N LEU A 247 4.30 9.86 10.47
CA LEU A 247 3.49 9.58 11.65
C LEU A 247 3.21 8.08 11.78
N VAL A 248 2.78 7.43 10.68
CA VAL A 248 2.57 5.97 10.60
C VAL A 248 3.84 5.19 11.01
N LEU A 249 5.01 5.61 10.51
CA LEU A 249 6.27 4.97 10.86
C LEU A 249 6.70 5.24 12.31
N ALA A 250 6.47 6.46 12.81
CA ALA A 250 6.78 6.83 14.20
C ALA A 250 5.92 6.05 15.21
N ASP A 251 4.67 5.75 14.85
CA ASP A 251 3.74 4.95 15.66
C ASP A 251 3.97 3.42 15.53
N GLY A 252 4.97 3.01 14.76
CA GLY A 252 5.54 1.67 14.82
C GLY A 252 5.00 0.68 13.80
N ALA A 253 4.54 1.15 12.63
CA ALA A 253 4.11 0.27 11.55
C ALA A 253 5.23 -0.70 11.12
N VAL A 254 4.91 -2.00 11.15
CA VAL A 254 5.81 -3.09 10.71
C VAL A 254 5.58 -3.45 9.24
N LEU A 255 4.32 -3.36 8.81
CA LEU A 255 3.91 -3.34 7.41
C LEU A 255 3.32 -1.96 7.13
N TYR A 256 3.75 -1.33 6.04
CA TYR A 256 3.18 -0.10 5.54
C TYR A 256 3.34 -0.01 4.01
N LEU A 257 2.25 -0.24 3.31
CA LEU A 257 2.11 -0.19 1.87
C LEU A 257 1.53 1.17 1.49
N GLN A 258 2.41 2.12 1.19
CA GLN A 258 2.02 3.47 0.80
C GLN A 258 1.44 3.55 -0.60
N GLN A 259 1.64 2.51 -1.43
CA GLN A 259 1.20 2.41 -2.84
C GLN A 259 1.60 3.59 -3.76
N ASN A 260 2.26 4.61 -3.23
CA ASN A 260 3.38 5.30 -3.84
C ASN A 260 4.37 4.20 -4.20
N PRO A 261 4.52 3.79 -5.48
CA PRO A 261 5.74 3.10 -5.79
C PRO A 261 6.83 4.05 -5.28
N PRO A 262 7.89 3.57 -4.61
CA PRO A 262 9.16 4.24 -4.75
C PRO A 262 9.52 4.08 -6.23
N SER A 263 8.77 4.77 -7.09
CA SER A 263 9.16 5.27 -8.36
C SER A 263 10.41 6.01 -7.98
N ALA A 264 11.52 5.31 -8.17
CA ALA A 264 12.73 5.68 -7.49
C ALA A 264 13.03 7.11 -7.91
N LYS A 265 13.05 7.98 -6.91
CA LYS A 265 12.89 9.41 -7.17
C LYS A 265 14.08 9.83 -8.01
N LEU A 266 13.86 10.57 -9.09
CA LEU A 266 14.93 11.13 -9.88
C LEU A 266 14.63 12.60 -10.06
N GLU A 267 15.13 13.43 -9.15
CA GLU A 267 14.92 14.88 -9.20
C GLU A 267 16.17 15.58 -9.75
N VAL A 268 15.98 16.40 -10.78
CA VAL A 268 17.00 17.32 -11.25
C VAL A 268 17.00 18.54 -10.33
N THR A 269 17.98 18.64 -9.45
CA THR A 269 18.01 19.65 -8.37
C THR A 269 18.77 20.94 -8.72
N SER A 270 19.49 20.98 -9.84
CA SER A 270 20.04 22.23 -10.38
C SER A 270 20.33 22.15 -11.88
N LEU A 271 19.96 23.21 -12.61
CA LEU A 271 20.37 23.47 -13.99
C LEU A 271 21.30 24.70 -14.01
N VAL A 272 22.49 24.57 -13.42
CA VAL A 272 23.58 25.49 -13.74
C VAL A 272 24.33 24.94 -14.95
N PRO A 273 24.80 25.79 -15.88
CA PRO A 273 25.70 25.34 -16.94
C PRO A 273 26.82 24.53 -16.31
N TYR A 274 26.98 23.27 -16.70
CA TYR A 274 28.05 22.34 -16.30
C TYR A 274 27.90 21.57 -14.96
N ALA A 275 26.80 21.66 -14.22
CA ALA A 275 26.61 20.79 -13.03
C ALA A 275 25.13 20.42 -12.79
N THR A 276 24.62 19.46 -13.55
CA THR A 276 23.34 18.80 -13.23
C THR A 276 23.55 17.92 -12.00
N LYS A 277 22.74 18.10 -10.96
CA LYS A 277 22.67 17.17 -9.82
C LYS A 277 21.38 16.38 -9.90
N VAL A 278 21.49 15.10 -9.57
CA VAL A 278 20.38 14.17 -9.53
C VAL A 278 20.25 13.64 -8.12
N SER A 279 19.12 13.93 -7.48
CA SER A 279 18.77 13.33 -6.20
C SER A 279 17.98 12.05 -6.43
N PHE A 280 18.35 10.99 -5.72
CA PHE A 280 17.70 9.69 -5.82
C PHE A 280 17.63 8.93 -4.50
N THR A 281 16.72 7.95 -4.45
CA THR A 281 16.61 6.94 -3.38
C THR A 281 16.85 5.55 -3.98
N GLY A 282 17.56 4.69 -3.27
CA GLY A 282 17.93 3.34 -3.75
C GLY A 282 19.22 3.31 -4.60
N VAL A 283 19.28 2.38 -5.56
CA VAL A 283 20.35 2.18 -6.53
C VAL A 283 20.11 3.05 -7.77
N LEU A 284 21.11 3.80 -8.20
CA LEU A 284 21.08 4.55 -9.47
C LEU A 284 21.66 3.66 -10.58
N SER A 285 20.92 3.44 -11.68
CA SER A 285 21.47 2.86 -12.91
C SER A 285 21.59 3.91 -14.01
N GLN A 286 22.47 3.63 -14.97
CA GLN A 286 22.55 4.36 -16.22
C GLN A 286 22.31 3.45 -17.43
N SER A 287 21.94 4.05 -18.56
CA SER A 287 21.76 3.38 -19.85
C SER A 287 22.20 4.30 -20.99
N GLU A 288 22.73 3.75 -22.07
CA GLU A 288 23.03 4.53 -23.29
C GLU A 288 21.89 4.50 -24.31
N ASP A 289 20.97 3.54 -24.20
CA ASP A 289 20.03 3.17 -25.26
C ASP A 289 18.58 2.97 -24.77
N LEU A 290 18.32 3.18 -23.47
CA LEU A 290 17.07 2.90 -22.75
C LEU A 290 16.68 1.42 -22.65
N THR A 291 17.43 0.50 -23.26
CA THR A 291 17.11 -0.93 -23.28
C THR A 291 17.98 -1.74 -22.32
N THR A 292 19.22 -1.34 -22.14
CA THR A 292 20.19 -1.99 -21.25
C THR A 292 20.60 -1.04 -20.13
N TRP A 293 20.51 -1.51 -18.88
CA TRP A 293 20.76 -0.69 -17.70
C TRP A 293 21.88 -1.29 -16.86
N THR A 294 22.79 -0.44 -16.39
CA THR A 294 23.91 -0.82 -15.53
C THR A 294 23.87 -0.02 -14.25
N ASP A 295 23.92 -0.70 -13.11
CA ASP A 295 23.94 -0.06 -11.80
C ASP A 295 25.26 0.68 -11.58
N LEU A 296 25.16 1.88 -11.04
CA LEU A 296 26.30 2.69 -10.66
C LEU A 296 26.73 2.30 -9.25
N PRO A 297 27.89 1.62 -9.09
CA PRO A 297 28.32 1.18 -7.78
C PRO A 297 28.75 2.38 -6.92
N ALA A 298 28.37 2.36 -5.65
CA ALA A 298 28.83 3.29 -4.61
C ALA A 298 28.56 4.79 -4.87
N VAL A 299 27.53 5.12 -5.65
CA VAL A 299 27.08 6.51 -5.81
C VAL A 299 26.12 6.90 -4.67
N THR A 300 26.26 8.12 -4.16
CA THR A 300 25.39 8.68 -3.12
C THR A 300 24.54 9.81 -3.68
N SER A 301 23.35 10.01 -3.12
CA SER A 301 22.47 11.12 -3.44
C SER A 301 22.89 12.37 -2.66
N PRO A 302 23.03 13.56 -3.29
CA PRO A 302 22.85 13.82 -4.72
C PRO A 302 24.07 13.39 -5.56
N TYR A 303 23.82 12.73 -6.69
CA TYR A 303 24.86 12.33 -7.65
C TYR A 303 25.03 13.40 -8.72
N THR A 304 26.29 13.64 -9.12
CA THR A 304 26.64 14.52 -10.24
C THR A 304 27.10 13.65 -11.40
N PRO A 305 26.28 13.47 -12.46
CA PRO A 305 26.70 12.80 -13.67
C PRO A 305 28.02 13.36 -14.21
N PRO A 306 29.00 12.52 -14.58
CA PRO A 306 30.23 12.98 -15.20
C PRO A 306 29.89 13.66 -16.53
N SER A 307 30.01 14.99 -16.57
CA SER A 307 29.93 15.94 -17.71
C SER A 307 29.10 15.51 -18.94
N PRO A 308 28.12 16.32 -19.38
CA PRO A 308 27.11 15.88 -20.32
C PRO A 308 27.74 15.55 -21.68
N GLN A 309 27.72 14.28 -22.08
CA GLN A 309 27.53 13.97 -23.49
C GLN A 309 26.02 14.11 -23.73
N PRO A 310 25.54 15.23 -24.30
CA PRO A 310 24.11 15.45 -24.46
C PRO A 310 23.53 14.29 -25.29
N GLY A 311 22.53 13.60 -24.76
CA GLY A 311 21.81 12.53 -25.45
C GLY A 311 22.46 11.15 -25.47
N LYS A 312 23.53 10.88 -24.69
CA LYS A 312 24.16 9.56 -24.64
C LYS A 312 23.92 8.75 -23.37
N LEU A 313 23.46 9.35 -22.28
CA LEU A 313 23.27 8.65 -21.01
C LEU A 313 21.92 9.02 -20.38
N PHE A 314 21.15 8.00 -20.07
CA PHE A 314 19.89 8.04 -19.35
C PHE A 314 20.12 7.51 -17.94
N TYR A 315 19.44 8.08 -16.96
CA TYR A 315 19.52 7.66 -15.56
C TYR A 315 18.14 7.23 -15.07
N ARG A 316 18.13 6.20 -14.23
CA ARG A 316 16.97 5.77 -13.45
C ARG A 316 17.42 5.42 -12.06
N ALA A 317 16.59 5.62 -11.07
CA ALA A 317 16.80 5.00 -9.77
C ALA A 317 15.95 3.71 -9.69
N HIS A 318 16.25 2.81 -8.76
CA HIS A 318 15.45 1.63 -8.40
C HIS A 318 15.93 1.11 -7.02
N ARG A 319 15.32 0.06 -6.44
CA ARG A 319 15.71 -0.51 -5.13
C ARG A 319 16.42 -1.86 -5.22
#